data_AF-A0A951AM74-F1
#
_entry.id   AF-A0A951AM74-F1
#
_cell.length_a   1.000
_cell.length_b   1.000
_cell.length_c   1.000
_cell.angle_alpha   90.00
_cell.angle_beta   90.00
_cell.angle_gamma   90.00
#
_symmetry.space_group_name_H-M   'P 1'
#
loop_
_entity.id
_entity.type
_entity.pdbx_description
1 polymer ?
#
loop_
_entity_poly.entity_id
_entity_poly.type
_entity_poly.pdbx_seq_one_letter_code
_entity_poly.pdbx_strand_id
1 'polypeptide(L)' 'MLKRPPSRRRRGFNETLKSLRAGGNENVSINPDLYDDPAMYGIMLADLAGHAPI' A
#
# COMPACT_ATOMS: atom_id res chain seq x y z
N MET A 1 12.63 -8.91 5.06
CA MET A 1 12.59 -7.44 4.79
C MET A 1 11.99 -7.23 3.40
N LEU A 2 10.83 -6.56 3.29
CA LEU A 2 10.22 -6.24 1.99
C LEU A 2 11.14 -5.23 1.25
N LYS A 3 11.62 -5.57 0.06
CA LYS A 3 12.50 -4.67 -0.71
C LYS A 3 11.68 -3.50 -1.24
N ARG A 4 12.16 -2.27 -1.07
CA ARG A 4 11.51 -1.09 -1.64
C ARG A 4 11.59 -1.13 -3.18
N PRO A 5 10.49 -0.87 -3.90
CA PRO A 5 10.50 -0.68 -5.35
C PRO A 5 11.55 0.36 -5.77
N PRO A 6 12.15 0.21 -6.96
CA PRO A 6 13.19 1.13 -7.45
C PRO A 6 12.68 2.57 -7.58
N SER A 7 11.40 2.78 -7.87
CA SER A 7 10.75 4.09 -7.90
C SER A 7 10.68 4.78 -6.51
N ARG A 8 10.63 4.00 -5.42
CA ARG A 8 10.61 4.50 -4.03
C ARG A 8 11.97 4.95 -3.49
N ARG A 9 13.03 4.89 -4.30
CA ARG A 9 14.38 5.37 -3.93
C ARG A 9 14.57 6.87 -4.17
N ARG A 10 13.59 7.54 -4.79
CA ARG A 10 13.60 8.99 -4.99
C ARG A 10 13.12 9.72 -3.74
N ARG A 11 13.68 10.90 -3.45
CA ARG A 11 13.16 11.78 -2.39
C ARG A 11 11.69 12.13 -2.70
N GLY A 12 10.84 12.13 -1.67
CA GLY A 12 9.42 12.49 -1.79
C GLY A 12 8.45 11.32 -1.94
N PHE A 13 8.91 10.07 -1.84
CA PHE A 13 8.00 8.93 -1.76
C PHE A 13 7.41 8.80 -0.34
N ASN A 14 6.09 8.90 -0.23
CA ASN A 14 5.35 8.66 1.00
C ASN A 14 4.61 7.31 0.94
N GLU A 15 4.79 6.47 1.96
CA GLU A 15 4.13 5.15 2.03
C GLU A 15 2.68 5.31 2.50
N THR A 16 1.71 5.00 1.63
CA THR A 16 0.27 5.08 1.91
C THR A 16 -0.24 3.91 2.74
N LEU A 17 0.15 2.68 2.38
CA LEU A 17 -0.33 1.47 3.02
C LEU A 17 0.79 0.44 3.09
N LYS A 18 0.82 -0.31 4.19
CA LYS A 18 1.67 -1.48 4.40
C LYS A 18 0.85 -2.61 4.98
N SER A 19 0.73 -3.71 4.24
CA SER A 19 0.14 -4.96 4.75
C SER A 19 1.25 -5.94 5.12
N LEU A 20 1.05 -6.66 6.22
CA LEU A 20 1.90 -7.75 6.66
C LEU A 20 1.02 -8.91 7.14
N ARG A 21 1.14 -10.06 6.47
CA ARG A 21 0.49 -11.29 6.88
C ARG A 21 1.34 -12.00 7.94
N ALA A 22 0.77 -12.25 9.11
CA ALA A 22 1.45 -12.95 10.20
C ALA A 22 0.46 -13.87 10.94
N GLY A 23 0.78 -15.16 11.04
CA GLY A 23 0.01 -16.12 11.85
C GLY A 23 -1.44 -16.32 11.43
N GLY A 24 -1.76 -16.22 10.13
CA GLY A 24 -3.14 -16.31 9.63
C GLY A 24 -3.92 -14.99 9.67
N ASN A 25 -3.40 -13.98 10.38
CA ASN A 25 -3.98 -12.65 10.42
C ASN A 25 -3.30 -11.72 9.40
N GLU A 26 -4.07 -10.77 8.88
CA GLU A 26 -3.57 -9.68 8.07
C GLU A 26 -3.52 -8.41 8.91
N ASN A 27 -2.31 -7.85 9.07
CA ASN A 27 -2.11 -6.56 9.73
C ASN A 27 -1.90 -5.50 8.66
N VAL A 28 -2.83 -4.56 8.57
CA VAL A 28 -2.76 -3.43 7.64
C VAL A 28 -2.48 -2.17 8.43
N SER A 29 -1.41 -1.46 8.06
CA SER A 29 -1.10 -0.13 8.57
C SER A 29 -1.29 0.87 7.43
N ILE A 30 -2.09 1.90 7.68
CA ILE A 30 -2.39 2.94 6.70
C ILE A 30 -1.91 4.27 7.29
N ASN A 31 -1.26 5.08 6.46
CA ASN A 31 -0.78 6.39 6.86
C ASN A 31 -1.94 7.40 6.84
N PRO A 32 -2.42 7.91 7.99
CA PRO A 32 -3.55 8.83 8.08
C PRO A 32 -3.30 10.18 7.38
N ASP A 33 -2.05 10.60 7.25
CA ASP A 33 -1.68 11.91 6.70
C ASP A 33 -1.72 11.96 5.16
N LEU A 34 -2.01 10.83 4.52
CA LEU A 34 -2.12 10.71 3.05
C LEU A 34 -3.57 10.46 2.61
N TYR A 35 -4.53 10.61 3.53
CA TYR A 35 -5.96 10.39 3.28
C TYR A 35 -6.66 11.53 2.53
N ASP A 36 -5.92 12.48 1.98
CA ASP A 36 -6.49 13.72 1.45
C ASP A 36 -7.25 13.55 0.12
N ASP A 37 -7.01 12.47 -0.64
CA ASP A 37 -7.65 12.24 -1.95
C ASP A 37 -8.34 10.87 -2.06
N PRO A 38 -9.69 10.82 -2.07
CA PRO A 38 -10.47 9.59 -2.29
C PRO A 38 -10.18 8.88 -3.62
N ALA A 39 -9.80 9.61 -4.67
CA ALA A 39 -9.50 9.03 -5.98
C ALA A 39 -8.26 8.13 -5.93
N MET A 40 -7.24 8.53 -5.16
CA MET A 40 -6.03 7.74 -4.93
C MET A 40 -6.35 6.38 -4.29
N TYR A 41 -7.33 6.32 -3.37
CA TYR A 41 -7.78 5.05 -2.78
C TYR A 41 -8.49 4.16 -3.79
N GLY A 42 -9.36 4.74 -4.62
CA GLY A 42 -10.04 4.00 -5.68
C GLY A 42 -9.05 3.29 -6.61
N ILE A 43 -8.00 4.01 -7.02
CA ILE A 43 -6.93 3.46 -7.86
C ILE A 43 -6.18 2.34 -7.12
N MET A 44 -5.80 2.56 -5.85
CA MET A 44 -5.10 1.56 -5.04
C MET A 44 -5.92 0.28 -4.84
N LEU A 45 -7.21 0.39 -4.56
CA LEU A 45 -8.10 -0.77 -4.35
C LEU A 45 -8.32 -1.55 -5.65
N ALA A 46 -8.48 -0.86 -6.78
CA ALA A 46 -8.59 -1.49 -8.09
C ALA A 46 -7.31 -2.25 -8.46
N ASP A 47 -6.14 -1.64 -8.23
CA ASP A 47 -4.84 -2.29 -8.45
C ASP A 47 -4.66 -3.52 -7.56
N LEU A 48 -5.01 -3.42 -6.28
CA LEU A 48 -4.96 -4.55 -5.34
C LEU A 48 -5.87 -5.70 -5.77
N ALA A 49 -7.10 -5.39 -6.18
CA ALA A 49 -8.05 -6.39 -6.66
C ALA A 49 -7.58 -7.09 -7.94
N GLY A 50 -6.90 -6.37 -8.84
CA GLY A 50 -6.32 -6.93 -10.06
C GLY A 50 -5.11 -7.85 -9.83
N HIS A 51 -4.43 -7.72 -8.68
CA HIS A 51 -3.24 -8.51 -8.35
C HIS A 51 -3.51 -9.65 -7.37
N ALA A 52 -4.65 -9.66 -6.68
CA ALA A 52 -5.02 -10.75 -5.79
C ALA A 52 -5.28 -12.02 -6.61
N PRO A 53 -4.51 -13.11 -6.41
CA PRO A 53 -4.84 -14.39 -7.04
C PRO A 53 -6.18 -14.86 -6.49
N ILE A 54 -7.13 -15.10 -7.39
CA ILE A 54 -8.42 -15.74 -7.09
C ILE A 54 -8.17 -17.19 -6.65
#